data_AF-A0A2V8AM44-F1
#
_entry.id   AF-A0A2V8AM44-F1
#
_cell.length_a   1.000
_cell.length_b   1.000
_cell.length_c   1.000
_cell.angle_alpha   90.00
_cell.angle_beta   90.00
_cell.angle_gamma   90.00
#
_symmetry.space_group_name_H-M   'P 1'
#
loop_
_entity.id
_entity.type
_entity.pdbx_description
1 polymer ?
#
loop_
_entity_poly.entity_id
_entity_poly.type
_entity_poly.pdbx_seq_one_letter_code
_entity_poly.pdbx_strand_id
1 'polypeptide(L)'
;MKGRLASIGIAFVVAGFAAACSSSPTSSTTTASVAITGAAPTVGSTAQFTATATMSNGTTQDVTSSATWQSGDAAIATVSSAGVVTGVAAGSTTVTATYQSVSGSDAIAVAFP
;
A
#
# COMPACT_ATOMS: atom_id res chain seq x y z
N MET A 1 13.89 -43.95 47.05
CA MET A 1 12.76 -44.59 47.77
C MET A 1 11.67 -43.55 48.00
N LYS A 2 10.49 -43.72 47.37
CA LYS A 2 9.19 -43.07 47.70
C LYS A 2 9.19 -41.53 47.59
N GLY A 3 8.27 -40.83 46.94
CA GLY A 3 6.94 -41.15 46.47
C GLY A 3 6.18 -39.83 46.35
N ARG A 4 5.30 -39.78 45.36
CA ARG A 4 4.04 -39.03 45.22
C ARG A 4 3.73 -37.98 46.29
N LEU A 5 3.35 -36.78 45.85
CA LEU A 5 2.08 -36.16 46.24
C LEU A 5 1.61 -35.20 45.15
N ALA A 6 0.44 -35.53 44.61
CA ALA A 6 -0.38 -34.64 43.80
C ALA A 6 -1.00 -33.57 44.70
N SER A 7 -1.12 -32.34 44.21
CA SER A 7 -2.21 -31.44 44.59
C SER A 7 -2.50 -30.50 43.43
N ILE A 8 -3.78 -30.52 43.08
CA ILE A 8 -4.44 -29.79 42.01
C ILE A 8 -4.43 -28.30 42.34
N GLY A 9 -4.14 -27.46 41.34
CA GLY A 9 -4.24 -26.01 41.47
C GLY A 9 -3.99 -25.28 40.16
N ILE A 10 -5.03 -25.25 39.32
CA ILE A 10 -5.41 -24.17 38.39
C ILE A 10 -4.37 -23.70 37.36
N ALA A 11 -4.79 -23.84 36.09
CA ALA A 11 -4.17 -23.27 34.91
C ALA A 11 -3.83 -21.78 35.07
N PHE A 12 -2.62 -21.39 34.65
CA PHE A 12 -2.36 -20.50 33.51
C PHE A 12 -0.84 -20.39 33.31
N VAL A 13 -0.35 -21.22 32.38
CA VAL A 13 0.81 -20.98 31.51
C VAL A 13 0.55 -19.61 30.81
N VAL A 14 1.45 -18.64 30.67
CA VAL A 14 2.92 -18.62 30.76
C VAL A 14 3.43 -17.16 30.73
N ALA A 15 4.66 -17.01 31.25
CA ALA A 15 5.72 -16.04 30.97
C ALA A 15 5.49 -14.52 31.15
N GLY A 16 6.40 -13.95 31.93
CA GLY A 16 6.57 -12.53 32.15
C GLY A 16 6.76 -11.73 30.86
N PHE A 17 6.02 -10.62 30.79
CA PHE A 17 6.27 -9.56 29.84
C PHE A 17 7.25 -8.57 30.46
N ALA A 18 8.55 -8.91 30.39
CA ALA A 18 9.60 -7.93 30.56
C ALA A 18 10.01 -7.46 29.16
N ALA A 19 9.57 -6.26 28.78
CA ALA A 19 10.25 -5.48 27.76
C ALA A 19 10.40 -4.06 28.30
N ALA A 20 11.63 -3.73 28.65
CA ALA A 20 12.03 -2.40 29.06
C ALA A 20 11.63 -1.35 28.01
N CYS A 21 11.37 -0.14 28.49
CA CYS A 21 11.33 1.08 27.70
C CYS A 21 12.49 1.13 26.71
N SER A 22 12.21 1.15 25.41
CA SER A 22 13.06 1.71 24.36
C SER A 22 12.26 1.74 23.05
N SER A 23 11.06 2.32 23.06
CA SER A 23 10.49 2.86 21.83
C SER A 23 11.33 4.08 21.46
N SER A 24 12.48 3.84 20.85
CA SER A 24 13.25 4.86 20.17
C SER A 24 12.29 5.48 19.14
N PRO A 25 12.01 6.80 19.18
CA PRO A 25 11.31 7.41 18.07
C PRO A 25 12.29 7.41 16.91
N THR A 26 12.27 6.37 16.08
CA THR A 26 12.83 6.44 14.73
C THR A 26 12.04 7.53 14.02
N SER A 27 12.61 8.73 14.05
CA SER A 27 12.17 9.90 13.28
C SER A 27 12.50 9.71 11.81
N SER A 28 12.23 8.52 11.27
CA SER A 28 12.15 8.29 9.84
C SER A 28 10.77 8.77 9.44
N THR A 29 10.67 9.98 8.89
CA THR A 29 9.47 10.47 8.20
C THR A 29 9.00 9.38 7.27
N THR A 30 8.00 8.63 7.73
CA THR A 30 7.54 7.42 7.06
C THR A 30 6.30 7.86 6.30
N THR A 31 6.27 7.56 5.01
CA THR A 31 5.05 7.69 4.22
C THR A 31 3.96 6.91 4.96
N ALA A 32 2.85 7.56 5.27
CA ALA A 32 1.73 6.94 5.97
C ALA A 32 0.80 6.24 4.98
N SER A 33 0.48 6.90 3.86
CA SER A 33 -0.37 6.36 2.81
C SER A 33 -0.05 6.96 1.44
N VAL A 34 -0.40 6.25 0.37
CA VAL A 34 -0.38 6.77 -0.99
C VAL A 34 -1.78 6.61 -1.55
N ALA A 35 -2.41 7.72 -1.91
CA ALA A 35 -3.70 7.75 -2.58
C ALA A 35 -3.46 8.04 -4.06
N ILE A 36 -4.11 7.26 -4.92
CA ILE A 36 -4.14 7.49 -6.36
C ILE A 36 -5.47 8.18 -6.67
N THR A 37 -5.43 9.22 -7.49
CA THR A 37 -6.63 9.94 -7.94
C THR A 37 -6.49 10.24 -9.42
N GLY A 38 -7.46 9.79 -10.21
CA GLY A 38 -7.47 9.98 -11.65
C GLY A 38 -8.82 9.60 -12.25
N ALA A 39 -9.03 9.98 -13.50
CA ALA A 39 -10.17 9.51 -14.28
C ALA A 39 -9.76 8.27 -15.07
N ALA A 40 -10.60 7.23 -15.09
CA ALA A 40 -10.34 6.07 -15.94
C ALA A 40 -10.41 6.48 -17.43
N PRO A 41 -9.39 6.14 -18.25
CA PRO A 41 -9.43 6.43 -19.67
C PRO A 41 -10.39 5.50 -20.41
N THR A 42 -10.85 5.93 -21.58
CA THR A 42 -11.53 5.06 -22.55
C THR A 42 -10.51 4.37 -23.46
N VAL A 43 -10.95 3.33 -24.19
CA VAL A 43 -10.10 2.65 -25.18
C VAL A 43 -9.56 3.65 -26.20
N GLY A 44 -8.23 3.66 -26.39
CA GLY A 44 -7.53 4.57 -27.30
C GLY A 44 -7.26 5.97 -26.74
N SER A 45 -7.66 6.26 -25.50
CA SER A 45 -7.41 7.54 -24.84
C SER A 45 -6.43 7.43 -23.67
N THR A 46 -5.86 8.56 -23.29
CA THR A 46 -4.99 8.69 -22.13
C THR A 46 -5.66 9.49 -21.03
N ALA A 47 -5.43 9.12 -19.77
CA ALA A 47 -5.86 9.87 -18.61
C ALA A 47 -4.70 10.07 -17.64
N GLN A 48 -4.69 11.24 -16.99
CA GLN A 48 -3.70 11.59 -15.99
C GLN A 48 -4.15 11.06 -14.63
N PHE A 49 -3.29 10.28 -13.99
CA PHE A 49 -3.41 9.87 -12.59
C PHE A 49 -2.40 10.64 -11.77
N THR A 50 -2.81 10.94 -10.54
CA THR A 50 -2.04 11.71 -9.57
C THR A 50 -1.86 10.84 -8.34
N ALA A 51 -0.61 10.62 -7.91
CA ALA A 51 -0.31 9.92 -6.67
C ALA A 51 0.01 10.95 -5.58
N THR A 52 -0.84 11.03 -4.56
CA THR A 52 -0.64 11.88 -3.39
C THR A 52 -0.20 11.02 -2.22
N ALA A 53 1.02 11.24 -1.75
CA ALA A 53 1.54 10.60 -0.55
C ALA A 53 1.20 11.44 0.68
N THR A 54 0.58 10.83 1.69
CA THR A 54 0.42 11.44 3.01
C THR A 54 1.53 10.93 3.90
N MET A 55 2.31 11.83 4.50
CA MET A 55 3.37 11.50 5.46
C MET A 55 2.80 11.37 6.87
N SER A 56 3.52 10.68 7.76
CA SER A 56 3.14 10.52 9.17
C SER A 56 3.03 11.83 9.96
N ASN A 57 3.62 12.92 9.46
CA ASN A 57 3.49 14.27 9.99
C ASN A 57 2.18 14.98 9.54
N GLY A 58 1.31 14.30 8.78
CA GLY A 58 0.06 14.85 8.23
C GLY A 58 0.23 15.70 6.97
N THR A 59 1.46 15.82 6.45
CA THR A 59 1.72 16.56 5.20
C THR A 59 1.40 15.69 4.00
N THR A 60 0.67 16.23 3.03
CA THR A 60 0.47 15.60 1.73
C THR A 60 1.47 16.15 0.72
N GLN A 61 2.04 15.27 -0.10
CA GLN A 61 2.94 15.63 -1.18
C GLN A 61 2.49 14.92 -2.46
N ASP A 62 2.45 15.68 -3.56
CA ASP A 62 2.30 15.08 -4.88
C ASP A 62 3.60 14.35 -5.24
N VAL A 63 3.49 13.04 -5.37
CA VAL A 63 4.58 12.13 -5.70
C VAL A 63 4.37 11.48 -7.04
N THR A 64 3.48 12.01 -7.89
CA THR A 64 3.12 11.41 -9.18
C THR A 64 4.34 11.09 -10.05
N SER A 65 5.30 12.01 -10.17
CA SER A 65 6.54 11.79 -10.93
C SER A 65 7.60 10.98 -10.18
N SER A 66 7.48 10.88 -8.87
CA SER A 66 8.45 10.22 -7.97
C SER A 66 8.01 8.82 -7.57
N ALA A 67 6.75 8.46 -7.83
CA ALA A 67 6.17 7.16 -7.57
C ALA A 67 6.49 6.20 -8.73
N THR A 68 6.76 4.96 -8.37
CA THR A 68 6.90 3.87 -9.32
C THR A 68 5.52 3.37 -9.70
N TRP A 69 5.09 3.67 -10.92
CA TRP A 69 3.82 3.21 -11.47
C TRP A 69 3.97 1.85 -12.14
N GLN A 70 3.01 0.97 -11.88
CA GLN A 70 2.93 -0.37 -12.45
C GLN A 70 1.49 -0.67 -12.85
N SER A 71 1.29 -1.16 -14.07
CA SER A 71 -0.01 -1.67 -14.50
C SER A 71 -0.06 -3.18 -14.29
N GLY A 72 -1.20 -3.68 -13.82
CA GLY A 72 -1.48 -5.11 -13.71
C GLY A 72 -1.60 -5.78 -15.08
N ASP A 73 -2.18 -5.09 -16.06
CA ASP A 73 -2.40 -5.62 -17.41
C ASP A 73 -2.08 -4.59 -18.48
N ALA A 74 -0.86 -4.64 -19.02
CA ALA A 74 -0.44 -3.79 -20.14
C ALA A 74 -1.24 -4.01 -21.43
N ALA A 75 -1.97 -5.13 -21.56
CA ALA A 75 -2.88 -5.40 -22.67
C ALA A 75 -4.19 -4.60 -22.58
N ILE A 76 -4.59 -4.19 -21.37
CA ILE A 76 -5.82 -3.42 -21.11
C ILE A 76 -5.47 -1.94 -20.96
N ALA A 77 -4.51 -1.61 -20.09
CA ALA A 77 -4.01 -0.25 -19.96
C ALA A 77 -2.51 -0.21 -19.63
N THR A 78 -1.79 0.73 -20.22
CA THR A 78 -0.37 0.98 -19.92
C THR A 78 -0.24 2.24 -19.09
N VAL A 79 0.58 2.23 -18.04
CA VAL A 79 0.85 3.41 -17.23
C VAL A 79 2.30 3.90 -17.43
N SER A 80 2.47 5.21 -17.57
CA SER A 80 3.76 5.88 -17.61
C SER A 80 4.24 6.24 -16.21
N SER A 81 5.55 6.42 -16.03
CA SER A 81 6.15 6.92 -14.79
C SER A 81 5.68 8.34 -14.42
N ALA A 82 5.11 9.08 -15.38
CA ALA A 82 4.45 10.36 -15.13
C ALA A 82 3.01 10.24 -14.61
N GLY A 83 2.52 9.03 -14.31
CA GLY A 83 1.12 8.78 -13.93
C GLY A 83 0.13 8.84 -15.09
N VAL A 84 0.58 8.82 -16.33
CA VAL A 84 -0.33 8.81 -17.50
C VAL A 84 -0.73 7.39 -17.82
N VAL A 85 -2.02 7.08 -17.69
CA VAL A 85 -2.60 5.77 -18.04
C VAL A 85 -3.22 5.86 -19.43
N THR A 86 -2.84 4.94 -20.31
CA THR A 86 -3.37 4.81 -21.68
C THR A 86 -4.22 3.56 -21.78
N GLY A 87 -5.49 3.70 -22.15
CA GLY A 87 -6.37 2.57 -22.41
C GLY A 87 -6.05 1.95 -23.76
N VAL A 88 -5.65 0.67 -23.77
CA VAL A 88 -5.36 -0.11 -24.98
C VAL A 88 -6.58 -0.94 -25.39
N ALA A 89 -7.23 -1.58 -24.42
CA ALA A 89 -8.42 -2.41 -24.63
C ALA A 89 -9.42 -2.21 -23.49
N ALA A 90 -10.70 -2.47 -23.77
CA ALA A 90 -11.73 -2.38 -22.75
C ALA A 90 -11.58 -3.53 -21.74
N GLY A 91 -11.68 -3.21 -20.46
CA GLY A 91 -11.48 -4.15 -19.38
C GLY A 91 -11.13 -3.46 -18.07
N SER A 92 -11.08 -4.21 -16.99
CA SER A 92 -10.60 -3.71 -15.70
C SER A 92 -9.13 -4.10 -15.52
N THR A 93 -8.30 -3.14 -15.13
CA THR A 93 -6.93 -3.41 -14.69
C THR A 93 -6.65 -2.66 -13.41
N THR A 94 -5.63 -3.09 -12.68
CA THR A 94 -5.21 -2.44 -11.44
C THR A 94 -3.92 -1.69 -11.70
N VAL A 95 -3.86 -0.42 -11.30
CA VAL A 95 -2.64 0.37 -11.34
C VAL A 95 -2.13 0.53 -9.92
N THR A 96 -0.84 0.23 -9.74
CA THR A 96 -0.16 0.33 -8.46
C THR A 96 0.89 1.43 -8.54
N ALA A 97 0.84 2.38 -7.62
CA ALA A 97 1.83 3.43 -7.46
C ALA A 97 2.59 3.21 -6.15
N THR A 98 3.91 3.02 -6.22
CA THR A 98 4.75 2.77 -5.05
C THR A 98 5.69 3.95 -4.79
N TYR A 99 5.68 4.49 -3.58
CA TYR A 99 6.53 5.61 -3.17
C TYR A 99 7.25 5.32 -1.84
N GLN A 100 8.60 5.33 -1.89
CA GLN A 100 9.57 5.04 -0.81
C GLN A 100 9.45 3.66 -0.13
N SER A 101 8.26 3.30 0.36
CA SER A 101 7.94 2.00 0.97
C SER A 101 6.43 1.72 1.01
N VAL A 102 5.60 2.68 0.61
CA VAL A 102 4.14 2.58 0.61
C VAL A 102 3.64 2.45 -0.81
N SER A 103 2.75 1.50 -1.04
CA SER A 103 2.06 1.33 -2.31
C SER A 103 0.61 1.73 -2.17
N GLY A 104 0.12 2.52 -3.12
CA GLY A 104 -1.30 2.70 -3.39
C GLY A 104 -1.66 1.85 -4.60
N SER A 105 -2.86 1.30 -4.62
CA SER A 105 -3.41 0.63 -5.80
C SER A 105 -4.79 1.18 -6.10
N ASP A 106 -5.11 1.28 -7.38
CA ASP A 106 -6.39 1.76 -7.86
C ASP A 106 -6.87 0.91 -9.03
N ALA A 107 -8.17 0.60 -9.03
CA ALA A 107 -8.78 -0.23 -10.06
C ALA A 107 -9.32 0.67 -11.18
N ILE A 108 -8.73 0.56 -12.36
CA ILE A 108 -9.09 1.33 -13.54
C ILE A 108 -9.93 0.46 -14.47
N ALA A 109 -11.16 0.90 -14.75
CA ALA A 109 -12.02 0.28 -15.75
C ALA A 109 -11.96 1.08 -17.05
N VAL A 110 -11.32 0.51 -18.07
CA VAL A 110 -11.29 1.07 -19.41
C VAL A 110 -12.60 0.72 -20.11
N ALA A 111 -13.42 1.74 -20.38
CA ALA A 111 -14.70 1.57 -21.06
C ALA A 111 -14.55 1.71 -22.59
N PHE A 112 -15.45 1.04 -23.33
CA PHE A 112 -15.64 1.29 -24.75
C PHE A 112 -16.13 2.75 -24.95
N PRO A 113 -15.63 3.46 -25.98
CA PRO A 113 -16.09 4.80 -26.33
C PRO A 113 -17.53 4.82 -26.87
#